data_AF-A0A9E8TMH7-F1
#
_entry.id   AF-A0A9E8TMH7-F1
#
_cell.length_a   1.000
_cell.length_b   1.000
_cell.length_c   1.000
_cell.angle_alpha   90.00
_cell.angle_beta   90.00
_cell.angle_gamma   90.00
#
_symmetry.space_group_name_H-M   'P 1'
#
loop_
_entity.id
_entity.type
_entity.pdbx_description
1 polymer ?
#
loop_
_entity_poly.entity_id
_entity_poly.type
_entity_poly.pdbx_seq_one_letter_code
_entity_poly.pdbx_strand_id
1 'polypeptide(L)'
;MTASFVERLSGVVHDLEQVPYRTGERDAHQGHGLRDSALGAAASDAPAHEIEISGLEVLVGLWPDAKDGHGSWLGGGTVVGIGPRPATVVAGYADLLFVSTEGVRRTYYRLLTVDHPDPDVATVRLLECVKEVRPGWRSTWADTTTAYTRVSRLPTGVRIAMGLDTAEGLASTRRSLDGVLAGLSLEAEGVLRVTPAHMARQLGTLRGRGWPLTLGTVRRLAFRSAR
;
A
#
# COMPACT_ATOMS: atom_id res chain seq x y z
N MET A 1 -3.36 4.19 20.16
CA MET A 1 -2.37 3.15 20.48
C MET A 1 -1.43 3.07 19.29
N THR A 2 -0.12 3.17 19.48
CA THR A 2 0.83 3.29 18.37
C THR A 2 1.77 2.09 18.33
N ALA A 3 1.83 1.42 17.19
CA ALA A 3 2.83 0.39 16.89
C ALA A 3 3.51 0.75 15.57
N SER A 4 4.78 0.36 15.42
CA SER A 4 5.49 0.51 14.16
C SER A 4 6.30 -0.69 13.76
N PHE A 5 6.45 -0.88 12.46
CA PHE A 5 7.31 -1.90 11.86
C PHE A 5 7.84 -1.40 10.52
N VAL A 6 8.93 -2.00 10.06
CA VAL A 6 9.52 -1.74 8.75
C VAL A 6 9.14 -2.86 7.80
N GLU A 7 8.49 -2.51 6.70
CA GLU A 7 8.11 -3.46 5.66
C GLU A 7 9.05 -3.40 4.45
N ARG A 8 9.23 -4.57 3.83
CA ARG A 8 9.94 -4.72 2.56
C ARG A 8 9.18 -5.64 1.62
N LEU A 9 8.87 -5.14 0.43
CA LEU A 9 8.15 -5.82 -0.64
C LEU A 9 8.99 -5.72 -1.91
N SER A 10 9.16 -6.81 -2.64
CA SER A 10 9.88 -6.80 -3.92
C SER A 10 9.24 -7.76 -4.90
N GLY A 11 9.26 -7.42 -6.19
CA GLY A 11 8.68 -8.27 -7.21
C GLY A 11 8.63 -7.58 -8.56
N VAL A 12 7.92 -8.20 -9.49
CA VAL A 12 7.88 -7.79 -10.89
C VAL A 12 6.56 -7.08 -11.17
N VAL A 13 6.66 -5.97 -11.88
CA VAL A 13 5.53 -5.27 -12.49
C VAL A 13 5.73 -5.18 -14.00
N HIS A 14 4.62 -5.04 -14.71
CA HIS A 14 4.56 -4.99 -16.16
C HIS A 14 4.03 -3.63 -16.59
N ASP A 15 4.71 -3.03 -17.56
CA ASP A 15 4.39 -1.72 -18.10
C ASP A 15 3.05 -1.74 -18.84
N LEU A 16 2.28 -0.69 -18.67
CA LEU A 16 0.98 -0.50 -19.30
C LEU A 16 1.02 0.70 -20.23
N GLU A 17 0.23 0.67 -21.29
CA GLU A 17 0.04 1.81 -22.20
C GLU A 17 -0.75 2.92 -21.50
N GLN A 18 -0.09 3.71 -20.65
CA GLN A 18 -0.55 4.94 -19.98
C GLN A 18 -2.08 5.10 -19.92
N VAL A 19 -2.72 4.20 -19.17
CA VAL A 19 -4.19 4.10 -19.16
C VAL A 19 -4.75 5.15 -18.20
N PRO A 20 -5.75 5.96 -18.60
CA PRO A 20 -6.41 6.89 -17.68
C PRO A 20 -6.94 6.16 -16.44
N TYR A 21 -6.63 6.69 -15.27
CA TYR A 21 -6.92 6.05 -14.00
C TYR A 21 -7.50 7.02 -12.96
N ARG A 22 -8.35 6.46 -12.11
CA ARG A 22 -8.99 7.12 -10.98
C ARG A 22 -9.02 6.15 -9.81
N THR A 23 -8.61 6.61 -8.64
CA THR A 23 -8.64 5.75 -7.45
C THR A 23 -10.07 5.52 -6.97
N GLY A 24 -10.26 4.46 -6.18
CA GLY A 24 -11.46 4.34 -5.35
C GLY A 24 -11.39 5.24 -4.11
N GLU A 25 -12.54 5.44 -3.47
CA GLU A 25 -12.62 5.98 -2.12
C GLU A 25 -11.91 5.06 -1.11
N ARG A 26 -11.48 5.59 0.04
CA ARG A 26 -10.96 4.78 1.15
C ARG A 26 -12.12 4.12 1.92
N ASP A 27 -12.77 3.14 1.31
CA ASP A 27 -13.93 2.43 1.85
C ASP A 27 -13.68 0.91 1.95
N ALA A 28 -14.72 0.08 1.87
CA ALA A 28 -14.61 -1.38 1.86
C ALA A 28 -14.33 -1.97 0.46
N HIS A 29 -14.38 -1.17 -0.60
CA HIS A 29 -14.07 -1.55 -1.98
C HIS A 29 -12.60 -1.34 -2.35
N GLN A 30 -11.81 -0.68 -1.50
CA GLN A 30 -10.40 -0.42 -1.80
C GLN A 30 -9.63 -1.70 -2.15
N GLY A 31 -8.89 -1.64 -3.27
CA GLY A 31 -8.18 -2.79 -3.85
C GLY A 31 -9.05 -3.79 -4.63
N HIS A 32 -10.35 -3.56 -4.79
CA HIS A 32 -11.22 -4.40 -5.61
C HIS A 32 -10.70 -4.49 -7.06
N GLY A 33 -10.63 -5.70 -7.62
CA GLY A 33 -10.15 -5.96 -8.97
C GLY A 33 -8.63 -5.81 -9.17
N LEU A 34 -7.89 -5.26 -8.19
CA LEU A 34 -6.44 -5.06 -8.32
C LEU A 34 -5.69 -6.40 -8.43
N ARG A 35 -6.16 -7.43 -7.72
CA ARG A 35 -5.62 -8.78 -7.87
C ARG A 35 -5.70 -9.29 -9.31
N ASP A 36 -6.89 -9.24 -9.89
CA ASP A 36 -7.12 -9.83 -11.21
C ASP A 36 -6.42 -9.01 -12.30
N SER A 37 -6.34 -7.69 -12.13
CA SER A 37 -5.58 -6.79 -13.02
C SER A 37 -4.08 -7.10 -12.97
N ALA A 38 -3.49 -7.19 -11.76
CA ALA A 38 -2.08 -7.52 -11.58
C ALA A 38 -1.70 -8.91 -12.11
N LEU A 39 -2.58 -9.90 -11.93
CA LEU A 39 -2.37 -11.25 -12.49
C LEU A 39 -2.52 -11.26 -14.02
N GLY A 40 -3.44 -10.46 -14.57
CA GLY A 40 -3.58 -10.26 -16.01
C GLY A 40 -2.34 -9.63 -16.62
N ALA A 41 -1.80 -8.58 -15.99
CA ALA A 41 -0.54 -7.95 -16.40
C ALA A 41 0.63 -8.94 -16.35
N ALA A 42 0.73 -9.74 -15.28
CA ALA A 42 1.77 -10.76 -15.14
C ALA A 42 1.68 -11.92 -16.16
N ALA A 43 0.52 -12.12 -16.77
CA ALA A 43 0.30 -13.10 -17.83
C ALA A 43 0.45 -12.52 -19.25
N SER A 44 0.72 -11.21 -19.37
CA SER A 44 0.87 -10.53 -20.64
C SER A 44 2.32 -10.53 -21.13
N ASP A 45 2.52 -10.18 -22.41
CA ASP A 45 3.85 -9.98 -23.01
C ASP A 45 4.41 -8.57 -22.77
N ALA A 46 3.78 -7.78 -21.90
CA ALA A 46 4.21 -6.42 -21.62
C ALA A 46 5.60 -6.38 -20.95
N PRO A 47 6.44 -5.37 -21.27
CA PRO A 47 7.75 -5.21 -20.67
C PRO A 47 7.68 -5.25 -19.14
N ALA A 48 8.60 -6.01 -18.53
CA ALA A 48 8.60 -6.25 -17.09
C ALA A 48 9.84 -5.65 -16.43
N HIS A 49 9.67 -5.11 -15.24
CA HIS A 49 10.77 -4.61 -14.43
C HIS A 49 10.55 -4.91 -12.94
N GLU A 50 11.66 -4.98 -12.20
CA GLU A 50 11.60 -5.19 -10.76
C GLU A 50 11.34 -3.87 -10.02
N ILE A 51 10.46 -3.93 -9.04
CA ILE A 51 10.24 -2.86 -8.07
C ILE A 51 10.48 -3.36 -6.65
N GLU A 52 11.00 -2.48 -5.83
CA GLU A 52 11.26 -2.73 -4.43
C GLU A 52 10.71 -1.57 -3.59
N ILE A 53 9.92 -1.91 -2.58
CA ILE A 53 9.52 -1.00 -1.50
C ILE A 53 10.29 -1.45 -0.26
N SER A 54 11.04 -0.54 0.36
CA SER A 54 11.83 -0.84 1.56
C SER A 54 11.80 0.31 2.56
N GLY A 55 12.14 0.01 3.81
CA GLY A 55 12.15 1.03 4.86
C GLY A 55 10.76 1.60 5.16
N LEU A 56 9.67 0.90 4.80
CA LEU A 56 8.33 1.45 4.93
C LEU A 56 7.93 1.49 6.41
N GLU A 57 7.91 2.69 6.99
CA GLU A 57 7.59 2.91 8.40
C GLU A 57 6.09 3.03 8.60
N VAL A 58 5.47 2.01 9.18
CA VAL A 58 4.04 1.99 9.43
C VAL A 58 3.74 2.50 10.84
N LEU A 59 2.97 3.58 10.99
CA LEU A 59 2.47 4.06 12.28
C LEU A 59 1.02 3.66 12.44
N VAL A 60 0.77 2.58 13.15
CA VAL A 60 -0.59 2.06 13.34
C VAL A 60 -1.31 2.87 14.40
N GLY A 61 -2.47 3.44 14.05
CA GLY A 61 -3.34 4.17 14.97
C GLY A 61 -4.55 3.34 15.40
N LEU A 62 -5.37 3.88 16.31
CA LEU A 62 -6.71 3.34 16.55
C LEU A 62 -7.67 4.03 15.57
N TRP A 63 -8.52 3.23 14.91
CA TRP A 63 -9.58 3.75 14.07
C TRP A 63 -10.69 4.36 14.94
N PRO A 64 -11.27 5.53 14.59
CA PRO A 64 -12.43 6.07 15.31
C PRO A 64 -13.74 5.30 15.07
N ASP A 65 -14.06 4.83 13.84
CA ASP A 65 -15.39 4.26 13.53
C ASP A 65 -15.48 3.11 12.47
N ALA A 66 -16.28 2.08 12.78
CA ALA A 66 -17.00 1.12 11.93
C ALA A 66 -16.28 0.05 11.04
N LYS A 67 -14.98 0.12 10.73
CA LYS A 67 -14.30 -0.95 9.95
C LYS A 67 -13.69 -2.03 10.86
N ASP A 68 -13.97 -3.31 10.64
CA ASP A 68 -13.26 -4.43 11.31
C ASP A 68 -11.83 -4.57 10.77
N GLY A 69 -10.90 -3.73 11.26
CA GLY A 69 -9.49 -3.69 10.86
C GLY A 69 -8.67 -2.69 11.67
N HIS A 70 -7.50 -2.29 11.16
CA HIS A 70 -6.69 -1.19 11.73
C HIS A 70 -6.28 -0.20 10.64
N GLY A 71 -6.37 1.09 10.92
CA GLY A 71 -5.78 2.12 10.06
C GLY A 71 -4.39 2.50 10.53
N SER A 72 -3.52 2.77 9.58
CA SER A 72 -2.18 3.25 9.83
C SER A 72 -1.80 4.35 8.86
N TRP A 73 -0.92 5.22 9.30
CA TRP A 73 -0.29 6.24 8.46
C TRP A 73 1.16 5.85 8.25
N LEU A 74 1.73 6.21 7.11
CA LEU A 74 3.09 5.85 6.75
C LEU A 74 4.01 7.06 6.97
N GLY A 75 5.09 6.84 7.72
CA GLY A 75 6.03 7.89 8.13
C GLY A 75 7.21 8.08 7.19
N GLY A 76 7.44 7.13 6.27
CA GLY A 76 8.54 7.16 5.32
C GLY A 76 8.73 5.81 4.63
N GLY A 77 9.65 5.78 3.69
CA GLY A 77 9.99 4.59 2.90
C GLY A 77 10.71 4.96 1.62
N THR A 78 11.32 3.97 0.98
CA THR A 78 11.97 4.11 -0.32
C THR A 78 11.35 3.15 -1.31
N VAL A 79 11.15 3.60 -2.54
CA VAL A 79 10.70 2.78 -3.67
C VAL A 79 11.72 2.86 -4.79
N VAL A 80 12.17 1.72 -5.29
CA VAL A 80 13.10 1.60 -6.42
C VAL A 80 12.41 0.87 -7.56
N GLY A 81 12.80 1.17 -8.81
CA GLY A 81 12.34 0.47 -9.99
C GLY A 81 11.18 1.13 -10.75
N ILE A 82 10.43 2.05 -10.11
CA ILE A 82 9.30 2.76 -10.73
C ILE A 82 9.71 3.93 -11.63
N GLY A 83 11.01 4.12 -11.86
CA GLY A 83 11.57 5.27 -12.57
C GLY A 83 13.10 5.27 -12.54
N PRO A 84 13.75 6.30 -13.11
CA PRO A 84 15.20 6.35 -13.26
C PRO A 84 15.95 6.58 -11.94
N ARG A 85 15.25 6.98 -10.88
CA ARG A 85 15.80 7.29 -9.56
C ARG A 85 14.96 6.63 -8.48
N PRO A 86 15.56 6.27 -7.33
CA PRO A 86 14.81 5.93 -6.13
C PRO A 86 13.85 7.05 -5.74
N ALA A 87 12.63 6.68 -5.36
CA ALA A 87 11.60 7.58 -4.89
C ALA A 87 11.38 7.44 -3.38
N THR A 88 11.11 8.55 -2.71
CA THR A 88 10.78 8.58 -1.28
C THR A 88 9.27 8.51 -1.11
N VAL A 89 8.79 7.67 -0.18
CA VAL A 89 7.39 7.69 0.28
C VAL A 89 7.22 8.92 1.17
N VAL A 90 6.49 9.91 0.67
CA VAL A 90 6.27 11.19 1.35
C VAL A 90 4.97 11.22 2.14
N ALA A 91 4.00 10.40 1.73
CA ALA A 91 2.75 10.22 2.45
C ALA A 91 2.13 8.89 2.08
N GLY A 92 1.24 8.39 2.94
CA GLY A 92 0.47 7.20 2.64
C GLY A 92 -0.26 6.66 3.84
N TYR A 93 -1.10 5.67 3.60
CA TYR A 93 -1.77 4.90 4.63
C TYR A 93 -1.72 3.42 4.32
N ALA A 94 -1.93 2.62 5.37
CA ALA A 94 -2.28 1.22 5.20
C ALA A 94 -3.47 0.86 6.08
N ASP A 95 -4.48 0.24 5.47
CA ASP A 95 -5.64 -0.32 6.14
C ASP A 95 -5.42 -1.82 6.27
N LEU A 96 -5.16 -2.27 7.50
CA LEU A 96 -4.75 -3.62 7.82
C LEU A 96 -5.97 -4.49 8.14
N LEU A 97 -6.10 -5.60 7.40
CA LEU A 97 -7.06 -6.69 7.66
C LEU A 97 -8.53 -6.27 7.75
N PHE A 98 -8.92 -5.20 7.05
CA PHE A 98 -10.31 -4.79 6.95
C PHE A 98 -11.11 -5.83 6.15
N VAL A 99 -12.39 -5.99 6.45
CA VAL A 99 -13.29 -6.85 5.67
C VAL A 99 -13.81 -6.06 4.48
N SER A 100 -13.58 -6.55 3.26
CA SER A 100 -14.13 -5.97 2.04
C SER A 100 -15.62 -6.25 1.91
N THR A 101 -16.28 -5.59 0.96
CA THR A 101 -17.69 -5.88 0.63
C THR A 101 -17.92 -7.30 0.12
N GLU A 102 -16.88 -8.00 -0.33
CA GLU A 102 -16.91 -9.41 -0.75
C GLU A 102 -16.67 -10.38 0.42
N GLY A 103 -16.58 -9.88 1.65
CA GLY A 103 -16.29 -10.69 2.84
C GLY A 103 -14.84 -11.17 2.95
N VAL A 104 -13.93 -10.64 2.11
CA VAL A 104 -12.51 -11.01 2.10
C VAL A 104 -11.73 -10.05 3.02
N ARG A 105 -10.83 -10.60 3.84
CA ARG A 105 -9.92 -9.74 4.63
C ARG A 105 -8.83 -9.20 3.73
N ARG A 106 -8.66 -7.89 3.71
CA ARG A 106 -7.65 -7.20 2.90
C ARG A 106 -6.72 -6.36 3.75
N THR A 107 -5.45 -6.33 3.36
CA THR A 107 -4.55 -5.25 3.74
C THR A 107 -4.31 -4.40 2.51
N TYR A 108 -4.63 -3.12 2.58
CA TYR A 108 -4.49 -2.20 1.45
C TYR A 108 -3.56 -1.05 1.81
N TYR A 109 -2.62 -0.74 0.91
CA TYR A 109 -1.68 0.36 1.04
C TYR A 109 -1.94 1.35 -0.10
N ARG A 110 -1.86 2.63 0.22
CA ARG A 110 -1.80 3.72 -0.78
C ARG A 110 -0.63 4.62 -0.42
N LEU A 111 0.37 4.67 -1.29
CA LEU A 111 1.64 5.37 -1.08
C LEU A 111 1.79 6.48 -2.12
N LEU A 112 2.10 7.68 -1.66
CA LEU A 112 2.52 8.78 -2.52
C LEU A 112 4.05 8.87 -2.49
N THR A 113 4.66 8.83 -3.66
CA THR A 113 6.12 8.84 -3.80
C THR A 113 6.61 9.98 -4.70
N VAL A 114 7.80 10.48 -4.40
CA VAL A 114 8.50 11.50 -5.20
C VAL A 114 9.93 11.07 -5.47
N ASP A 115 10.40 11.23 -6.69
CA ASP A 115 11.76 10.86 -7.11
C ASP A 115 12.79 12.01 -7.04
N HIS A 116 12.33 13.21 -6.66
CA HIS A 116 13.18 14.39 -6.52
C HIS A 116 12.61 15.36 -5.46
N PRO A 117 13.46 16.06 -4.69
CA PRO A 117 13.00 17.04 -3.71
C PRO A 117 12.50 18.36 -4.33
N ASP A 118 13.01 18.72 -5.51
CA ASP A 118 12.55 19.91 -6.24
C ASP A 118 11.22 19.62 -6.94
N PRO A 119 10.11 20.28 -6.56
CA PRO A 119 8.77 20.02 -7.09
C PRO A 119 8.62 20.35 -8.58
N ASP A 120 9.50 21.19 -9.14
CA ASP A 120 9.41 21.59 -10.56
C ASP A 120 9.88 20.47 -11.50
N VAL A 121 10.67 19.52 -10.99
CA VAL A 121 11.20 18.37 -11.74
C VAL A 121 10.81 17.02 -11.15
N ALA A 122 10.15 17.00 -9.98
CA ALA A 122 9.74 15.77 -9.34
C ALA A 122 8.64 15.06 -10.13
N THR A 123 8.81 13.75 -10.33
CA THR A 123 7.72 12.89 -10.76
C THR A 123 7.03 12.32 -9.54
N VAL A 124 5.73 12.59 -9.43
CA VAL A 124 4.90 12.07 -8.35
C VAL A 124 4.17 10.82 -8.81
N ARG A 125 4.26 9.74 -8.03
CA ARG A 125 3.57 8.48 -8.29
C ARG A 125 2.73 8.05 -7.11
N LEU A 126 1.63 7.38 -7.41
CA LEU A 126 0.79 6.68 -6.46
C LEU A 126 1.00 5.19 -6.62
N LEU A 127 1.38 4.52 -5.53
CA LEU A 127 1.44 3.07 -5.46
C LEU A 127 0.27 2.57 -4.62
N GLU A 128 -0.48 1.64 -5.18
CA GLU A 128 -1.54 0.92 -4.49
C GLU A 128 -1.15 -0.54 -4.37
N CYS A 129 -1.20 -1.10 -3.17
CA CYS A 129 -0.91 -2.51 -2.93
C CYS A 129 -2.05 -3.16 -2.16
N VAL A 130 -2.54 -4.30 -2.60
CA VAL A 130 -3.52 -5.10 -1.84
C VAL A 130 -2.99 -6.49 -1.55
N LYS A 131 -3.13 -6.93 -0.31
CA LYS A 131 -2.97 -8.32 0.12
C LYS A 131 -4.35 -8.86 0.44
N GLU A 132 -4.69 -10.02 -0.10
CA GLU A 132 -5.98 -10.67 0.15
C GLU A 132 -5.78 -11.93 0.98
N VAL A 133 -6.50 -12.04 2.10
CA VAL A 133 -6.54 -13.24 2.92
C VAL A 133 -7.83 -13.97 2.65
N ARG A 134 -7.72 -15.07 1.90
CA ARG A 134 -8.88 -15.87 1.49
C ARG A 134 -9.31 -16.85 2.60
N PRO A 135 -10.56 -17.31 2.57
CA PRO A 135 -11.02 -18.37 3.46
C PRO A 135 -10.26 -19.69 3.18
N GLY A 136 -9.43 -20.15 4.11
CA GLY A 136 -8.69 -21.41 4.00
C GLY A 136 -7.37 -21.37 4.77
N TRP A 137 -7.02 -22.38 5.58
CA TRP A 137 -5.79 -22.34 6.40
C TRP A 137 -4.53 -22.62 5.56
N ARG A 138 -4.67 -23.39 4.47
CA ARG A 138 -3.56 -23.83 3.60
C ARG A 138 -2.90 -22.71 2.78
N SER A 139 -3.55 -21.55 2.57
CA SER A 139 -3.03 -20.44 1.76
C SER A 139 -2.56 -19.22 2.55
N THR A 140 -2.79 -19.17 3.88
CA THR A 140 -2.57 -17.98 4.73
C THR A 140 -1.18 -17.37 4.60
N TRP A 141 -0.15 -18.20 4.36
CA TRP A 141 1.22 -17.72 4.13
C TRP A 141 1.36 -16.96 2.80
N ALA A 142 0.90 -17.54 1.69
CA ALA A 142 0.94 -16.90 0.38
C ALA A 142 0.12 -15.61 0.39
N ASP A 143 -1.04 -15.66 1.05
CA ASP A 143 -1.98 -14.55 1.18
C ASP A 143 -1.41 -13.36 1.99
N THR A 144 -0.54 -13.64 2.97
CA THR A 144 0.09 -12.59 3.80
C THR A 144 1.41 -12.06 3.23
N THR A 145 2.03 -12.82 2.32
CA THR A 145 3.30 -12.47 1.69
C THR A 145 3.16 -11.87 0.30
N THR A 146 2.02 -12.06 -0.37
CA THR A 146 1.78 -11.57 -1.73
C THR A 146 1.00 -10.26 -1.71
N ALA A 147 1.51 -9.24 -2.38
CA ALA A 147 0.82 -7.99 -2.62
C ALA A 147 0.63 -7.77 -4.12
N TYR A 148 -0.61 -7.56 -4.53
CA TYR A 148 -0.96 -7.16 -5.89
C TYR A 148 -0.85 -5.64 -5.97
N THR A 149 -0.07 -5.15 -6.92
CA THR A 149 0.43 -3.79 -6.93
C THR A 149 0.10 -3.09 -8.23
N ARG A 150 -0.20 -1.80 -8.10
CA ARG A 150 -0.42 -0.85 -9.17
C ARG A 150 0.43 0.39 -8.95
N VAL A 151 1.02 0.89 -10.02
CA VAL A 151 1.79 2.14 -10.06
C VAL A 151 1.11 3.10 -11.02
N SER A 152 0.80 4.31 -10.57
CA SER A 152 0.23 5.35 -11.42
C SER A 152 0.94 6.67 -11.23
N ARG A 153 1.07 7.45 -12.30
CA ARG A 153 1.65 8.79 -12.31
C ARG A 153 0.55 9.83 -12.07
N LEU A 154 0.84 10.81 -11.22
CA LEU A 154 -0.03 11.97 -11.07
C LEU A 154 0.22 12.99 -12.20
N PRO A 155 -0.78 13.82 -12.57
CA PRO A 155 -0.56 14.93 -13.48
C PRO A 155 0.61 15.82 -13.07
N THR A 156 1.33 16.35 -14.05
CA THR A 156 2.33 17.39 -13.82
C THR A 156 1.69 18.61 -13.17
N GLY A 157 2.36 19.22 -12.19
CA GLY A 157 1.84 20.40 -11.48
C GLY A 157 0.92 20.12 -10.30
N VAL A 158 0.67 18.84 -9.95
CA VAL A 158 0.06 18.51 -8.66
C VAL A 158 1.03 18.93 -7.55
N ARG A 159 0.66 19.99 -6.82
CA ARG A 159 1.35 20.38 -5.61
C ARG A 159 1.00 19.39 -4.50
N ILE A 160 1.94 18.53 -4.16
CA ILE A 160 1.91 17.85 -2.86
C ILE A 160 2.02 18.98 -1.82
N ALA A 161 1.14 18.96 -0.82
CA ALA A 161 1.16 19.99 0.22
C ALA A 161 2.58 20.10 0.80
N MET A 162 3.19 21.27 0.61
CA MET A 162 4.39 21.66 1.32
C MET A 162 4.07 21.63 2.81
N GLY A 163 5.00 21.14 3.65
CA GLY A 163 4.79 21.09 5.10
C GLY A 163 4.35 19.73 5.65
N LEU A 164 4.79 18.61 5.07
CA LEU A 164 4.57 17.26 5.63
C LEU A 164 5.22 17.06 7.02
N ASP A 165 6.12 17.95 7.40
CA ASP A 165 6.68 18.10 8.74
C ASP A 165 5.74 18.84 9.73
N THR A 166 4.69 19.48 9.22
CA THR A 166 3.68 20.17 10.02
C THR A 166 2.42 19.33 10.21
N ALA A 167 1.74 19.52 11.34
CA ALA A 167 0.47 18.84 11.61
C ALA A 167 -0.62 19.16 10.57
N GLU A 168 -0.64 20.40 10.06
CA GLU A 168 -1.62 20.85 9.07
C GLU A 168 -1.35 20.27 7.68
N GLY A 169 -0.10 20.28 7.21
CA GLY A 169 0.28 19.67 5.93
C GLY A 169 0.06 18.16 5.93
N LEU A 170 0.33 17.48 7.05
CA LEU A 170 -0.06 16.09 7.25
C LEU A 170 -1.57 15.92 7.17
N ALA A 171 -2.36 16.69 7.91
CA ALA A 171 -3.82 16.58 7.90
C ALA A 171 -4.42 16.83 6.50
N SER A 172 -3.88 17.80 5.76
CA SER A 172 -4.30 18.11 4.38
C SER A 172 -3.99 16.97 3.42
N THR A 173 -2.78 16.41 3.50
CA THR A 173 -2.36 15.28 2.68
C THR A 173 -3.19 14.02 2.99
N ARG A 174 -3.50 13.78 4.27
CA ARG A 174 -4.40 12.70 4.70
C ARG A 174 -5.78 12.82 4.08
N ARG A 175 -6.41 13.99 4.16
CA ARG A 175 -7.73 14.24 3.52
C ARG A 175 -7.69 13.99 2.02
N SER A 176 -6.60 14.39 1.36
CA SER A 176 -6.42 14.18 -0.08
C SER A 176 -6.29 12.70 -0.43
N LEU A 177 -5.54 11.92 0.36
CA LEU A 177 -5.36 10.49 0.17
C LEU A 177 -6.62 9.66 0.50
N ASP A 178 -7.44 10.12 1.44
CA ASP A 178 -8.72 9.47 1.79
C ASP A 178 -9.76 9.62 0.67
N GLY A 179 -9.66 10.70 -0.11
CA GLY A 179 -10.54 10.99 -1.23
C GLY A 179 -10.22 10.22 -2.50
N VAL A 180 -10.95 10.57 -3.56
CA VAL A 180 -10.70 10.04 -4.90
C VAL A 180 -9.71 10.93 -5.65
N LEU A 181 -8.60 10.34 -6.08
CA LEU A 181 -7.63 10.97 -6.97
C LEU A 181 -7.99 10.63 -8.42
N ALA A 182 -8.05 11.65 -9.27
CA ALA A 182 -8.43 11.54 -10.68
C ALA A 182 -7.34 12.12 -11.60
N GLY A 183 -7.44 11.80 -12.88
CA GLY A 183 -6.45 12.23 -13.88
C GLY A 183 -5.11 11.49 -13.77
N LEU A 184 -5.07 10.37 -13.06
CA LEU A 184 -3.86 9.55 -12.94
C LEU A 184 -3.61 8.84 -14.28
N SER A 185 -2.35 8.56 -14.57
CA SER A 185 -1.96 7.67 -15.65
C SER A 185 -1.43 6.38 -15.05
N LEU A 186 -2.14 5.28 -15.25
CA LEU A 186 -1.69 3.94 -14.85
C LEU A 186 -0.45 3.57 -15.67
N GLU A 187 0.65 3.27 -14.99
CA GLU A 187 1.96 3.00 -15.61
C GLU A 187 2.32 1.52 -15.59
N ALA A 188 2.06 0.84 -14.47
CA ALA A 188 2.46 -0.56 -14.32
C ALA A 188 1.61 -1.29 -13.29
N GLU A 189 1.51 -2.60 -13.44
CA GLU A 189 0.84 -3.50 -12.50
C GLU A 189 1.60 -4.82 -12.34
N GLY A 190 1.49 -5.46 -11.18
CA GLY A 190 2.10 -6.76 -10.98
C GLY A 190 2.08 -7.24 -9.53
N VAL A 191 3.02 -8.12 -9.21
CA VAL A 191 2.99 -8.88 -7.96
C VAL A 191 4.29 -8.70 -7.19
N LEU A 192 4.15 -8.08 -6.03
CA LEU A 192 5.19 -7.96 -5.02
C LEU A 192 5.10 -9.10 -3.99
N ARG A 193 6.23 -9.48 -3.42
CA ARG A 193 6.31 -10.48 -2.36
C ARG A 193 7.18 -10.02 -1.19
N VAL A 194 6.80 -10.45 0.01
CA VAL A 194 7.65 -10.42 1.21
C VAL A 194 8.38 -11.75 1.30
N THR A 195 9.71 -11.73 1.34
CA THR A 195 10.49 -12.96 1.55
C THR A 195 10.39 -13.40 3.02
N PRO A 196 10.57 -14.70 3.34
CA PRO A 196 10.58 -15.17 4.73
C PRO A 196 11.60 -14.42 5.61
N ALA A 197 12.78 -14.11 5.07
CA ALA A 197 13.81 -13.34 5.77
C ALA A 197 13.36 -11.90 6.08
N HIS A 198 12.67 -11.25 5.13
CA HIS A 198 12.11 -9.91 5.35
C HIS A 198 10.98 -9.93 6.39
N MET A 199 10.15 -10.98 6.40
CA MET A 199 9.11 -11.14 7.41
C MET A 199 9.70 -11.32 8.82
N ALA A 200 10.73 -12.15 8.96
CA ALA A 200 11.44 -12.30 10.24
C ALA A 200 12.04 -10.96 10.71
N ARG A 201 12.61 -10.19 9.78
CA ARG A 201 13.17 -8.86 10.06
C ARG A 201 12.08 -7.85 10.44
N GLN A 202 10.93 -7.85 9.76
CA GLN A 202 9.77 -7.03 10.07
C GLN A 202 9.30 -7.27 11.51
N LEU A 203 9.17 -8.54 11.93
CA LEU A 203 8.84 -8.90 13.31
C LEU A 203 9.88 -8.37 14.32
N GLY A 204 11.17 -8.40 13.97
CA GLY A 204 12.24 -7.84 14.79
C GLY A 204 12.25 -6.31 14.89
N THR A 205 11.62 -5.61 13.96
CA THR A 205 11.49 -4.13 13.97
C THR A 205 10.23 -3.63 14.68
N LEU A 206 9.38 -4.55 15.15
CA LEU A 206 8.12 -4.21 15.81
C LEU A 206 8.39 -3.42 17.10
N ARG A 207 7.97 -2.15 17.14
CA ARG A 207 8.10 -1.27 18.31
C ARG A 207 6.73 -0.82 18.83
N GLY A 208 6.67 -0.44 20.10
CA GLY A 208 5.45 0.02 20.77
C GLY A 208 4.56 -1.12 21.27
N ARG A 209 3.24 -0.89 21.37
CA ARG A 209 2.26 -1.93 21.75
C ARG A 209 1.98 -2.87 20.57
N GLY A 210 3.02 -3.44 19.99
CA GLY A 210 2.93 -4.32 18.85
C GLY A 210 2.31 -5.68 19.19
N TRP A 211 2.48 -6.20 20.42
CA TRP A 211 1.93 -7.50 20.83
C TRP A 211 0.38 -7.58 20.82
N PRO A 212 -0.38 -6.57 21.30
CA PRO A 212 -1.82 -6.48 21.06
C PRO A 212 -2.22 -6.42 19.58
N LEU A 213 -1.35 -5.88 18.73
CA LEU A 213 -1.58 -5.73 17.29
C LEU A 213 -1.32 -7.06 16.57
N THR A 214 -0.27 -7.80 16.94
CA THR A 214 -0.02 -9.18 16.49
C THR A 214 -1.10 -10.12 17.00
N LEU A 215 -1.49 -10.06 18.28
CA LEU A 215 -2.60 -10.85 18.82
C LEU A 215 -3.93 -10.51 18.17
N GLY A 216 -4.22 -9.22 17.95
CA GLY A 216 -5.43 -8.77 17.25
C GLY A 216 -5.44 -9.15 15.77
N THR A 217 -4.26 -9.23 15.15
CA THR A 217 -4.06 -9.73 13.78
C THR A 217 -4.30 -11.24 13.73
N VAL A 218 -3.65 -12.02 14.60
CA VAL A 218 -3.83 -13.47 14.73
C VAL A 218 -5.30 -13.79 15.03
N ARG A 219 -5.92 -13.06 15.96
CA ARG A 219 -7.34 -13.20 16.27
C ARG A 219 -8.21 -12.91 15.04
N ARG A 220 -7.98 -11.85 14.29
CA ARG A 220 -8.78 -11.54 13.09
C ARG A 220 -8.55 -12.56 11.95
N LEU A 221 -7.33 -13.06 11.81
CA LEU A 221 -7.02 -14.15 10.87
C LEU A 221 -7.68 -15.48 11.29
N ALA A 222 -7.85 -15.72 12.60
CA ALA A 222 -8.50 -16.89 13.17
C ALA A 222 -10.04 -16.79 13.17
N PHE A 223 -10.59 -15.62 13.51
CA PHE A 223 -12.03 -15.31 13.47
C PHE A 223 -12.39 -14.81 12.08
N ARG A 224 -12.48 -15.80 11.20
CA ARG A 224 -12.95 -15.70 9.82
C ARG A 224 -14.46 -15.47 9.87
N SER A 225 -14.91 -14.33 9.35
CA SER A 225 -16.31 -13.94 9.15
C SER A 225 -17.21 -13.95 10.41
N ALA A 226 -17.60 -12.76 10.88
CA ALA A 226 -18.98 -12.63 11.36
C ALA A 226 -19.88 -12.79 10.12
N ARG A 227 -20.88 -13.66 10.29
CA ARG A 227 -21.89 -14.11 9.32
C ARG A 227 -22.27 -13.14 8.21
#